data_AF-A0A969WH76-F1
#
_entry.id   AF-A0A969WH76-F1
#
_cell.length_a   1.000
_cell.length_b   1.000
_cell.length_c   1.000
_cell.angle_alpha   90.00
_cell.angle_beta   90.00
_cell.angle_gamma   90.00
#
_symmetry.space_group_name_H-M   'P 1'
#
loop_
_entity.id
_entity.type
_entity.pdbx_description
1 polymer ?
#
loop_
_entity_poly.entity_id
_entity_poly.type
_entity_poly.pdbx_seq_one_letter_code
_entity_poly.pdbx_strand_id
1 'polypeptide(L)'
;MSQEPQNGPQEPATSQETGSDSGTFDNVNQWIGNRAVPIVIVSLVLAGVATCILFFFLIRSRGGGTVVGNPTPTPFASGAEGVAAAGEPAWVIMDGVSTITGTVDVPITLSFLGADYAIDVDVVGEDGVWQPTVSGEGTASWVYGTIVNYVMGLPDTETNANLLAELNPGDEIVLQTQSGVEYTYTFDGRQPVPAADQGVYSQKTPGITLILLEAGNGERLVATGRFQVTDAAPDTGSVVGLGETTQLGDLQLTAVSTIYIVDRPEIPPGFAFYLVDYQIQNVGLTAIDTAVLNMTLIDDLGNQYALNPAASQQGNFPPLTGFLNANQTIEATAGYQIPLNLNSNSLSWLVTRQDSGAQVTVTLPYSGNDAAAQNTNISLVRADVSPDQTSLILSGLITNQGTQAVVVTVADVSLTTQDGSEWVLQSTNPAFPWTTEPGQTVQFFLTYQLPPESTAVFRVLNQEFLLEGLR
;
A
#
# COMPACT_ATOMS: atom_id res chain seq x y z
N MET A 1 -49.01 46.84 0.29
CA MET A 1 -49.89 47.34 -0.78
C MET A 1 -49.20 48.52 -1.44
N SER A 2 -48.97 48.40 -2.75
CA SER A 2 -48.74 49.45 -3.77
C SER A 2 -47.43 50.27 -3.70
N GLN A 3 -46.51 50.18 -4.68
CA GLN A 3 -46.53 50.77 -6.05
C GLN A 3 -46.60 52.32 -5.97
N GLU A 4 -45.83 53.17 -6.68
CA GLU A 4 -44.94 53.09 -7.86
C GLU A 4 -44.30 54.52 -8.07
N PRO A 5 -43.79 54.97 -9.23
CA PRO A 5 -42.51 55.70 -9.37
C PRO A 5 -42.71 57.14 -9.94
N GLN A 6 -41.63 57.81 -10.40
CA GLN A 6 -41.65 58.89 -11.42
C GLN A 6 -40.20 59.16 -11.88
N ASN A 7 -39.81 58.94 -13.16
CA ASN A 7 -39.90 59.85 -14.34
C ASN A 7 -39.46 61.29 -14.04
N GLY A 8 -38.58 61.98 -14.76
CA GLY A 8 -38.12 61.87 -16.15
C GLY A 8 -37.10 63.00 -16.49
N PRO A 9 -36.88 63.33 -17.78
CA PRO A 9 -35.58 63.73 -18.37
C PRO A 9 -35.49 65.22 -18.82
N GLN A 10 -34.31 65.69 -19.27
CA GLN A 10 -34.09 66.43 -20.55
C GLN A 10 -32.70 67.11 -20.68
N GLU A 11 -32.11 66.95 -21.86
CA GLU A 11 -31.01 67.70 -22.51
C GLU A 11 -31.48 69.12 -22.95
N PRO A 12 -30.61 70.11 -23.31
CA PRO A 12 -30.09 70.18 -24.70
C PRO A 12 -28.78 71.00 -24.99
N ALA A 13 -28.25 70.76 -26.21
CA ALA A 13 -27.70 71.68 -27.25
C ALA A 13 -26.43 72.55 -27.02
N THR A 14 -25.32 72.38 -27.75
CA THR A 14 -24.90 72.81 -29.13
C THR A 14 -24.33 74.25 -29.26
N SER A 15 -23.13 74.41 -29.83
CA SER A 15 -22.59 75.51 -30.73
C SER A 15 -21.06 75.30 -30.92
N GLN A 16 -20.49 74.96 -32.10
CA GLN A 16 -19.95 75.83 -33.18
C GLN A 16 -18.98 76.95 -32.69
N GLU A 17 -17.80 77.25 -33.26
CA GLU A 17 -17.43 77.42 -34.67
C GLU A 17 -15.89 77.66 -34.86
N THR A 18 -15.36 77.26 -36.05
CA THR A 18 -14.31 77.87 -36.93
C THR A 18 -12.87 78.25 -36.51
N GLY A 19 -11.92 77.93 -37.40
CA GLY A 19 -10.73 78.76 -37.69
C GLY A 19 -9.44 78.04 -38.12
N SER A 20 -9.18 77.96 -39.44
CA SER A 20 -7.88 77.63 -40.03
C SER A 20 -6.99 78.87 -40.15
N ASP A 21 -5.66 78.79 -39.94
CA ASP A 21 -4.64 78.99 -40.99
C ASP A 21 -3.19 78.84 -40.49
N SER A 22 -2.33 78.48 -41.46
CA SER A 22 -0.87 78.41 -41.62
C SER A 22 0.11 79.19 -40.70
N GLY A 23 1.28 78.57 -40.43
CA GLY A 23 2.41 79.22 -39.75
C GLY A 23 3.61 78.34 -39.41
N THR A 24 4.31 77.84 -40.43
CA THR A 24 5.76 77.74 -40.63
C THR A 24 6.69 78.12 -39.44
N PHE A 25 7.51 77.14 -39.01
CA PHE A 25 8.81 77.20 -38.30
C PHE A 25 9.08 78.36 -37.34
N ASP A 26 8.99 78.10 -36.02
CA ASP A 26 9.96 78.54 -35.00
C ASP A 26 9.51 78.03 -33.61
N ASN A 27 10.16 76.96 -33.10
CA ASN A 27 10.36 76.67 -31.65
C ASN A 27 10.77 75.20 -31.38
N VAL A 28 11.81 74.71 -32.05
CA VAL A 28 12.38 73.37 -31.76
C VAL A 28 13.27 73.37 -30.50
N ASN A 29 13.63 74.52 -29.94
CA ASN A 29 14.59 74.61 -28.83
C ASN A 29 14.01 74.81 -27.42
N GLN A 30 12.69 74.71 -27.22
CA GLN A 30 12.08 74.85 -25.89
C GLN A 30 11.61 73.51 -25.26
N TRP A 31 11.86 72.37 -25.91
CA TRP A 31 11.35 71.05 -25.48
C TRP A 31 12.39 70.11 -24.84
N ILE A 32 13.63 70.57 -24.60
CA ILE A 32 14.72 69.74 -24.03
C ILE A 32 14.83 69.90 -22.50
N GLY A 33 13.97 70.72 -21.86
CA GLY A 33 14.04 70.99 -20.42
C GLY A 33 13.26 70.04 -19.49
N ASN A 34 12.42 69.14 -20.02
CA ASN A 34 11.48 68.40 -19.19
C ASN A 34 11.91 66.93 -19.00
N ARG A 35 12.40 66.59 -17.80
CA ARG A 35 12.81 65.22 -17.39
C ARG A 35 11.68 64.18 -17.46
N ALA A 36 10.45 64.58 -17.74
CA ALA A 36 9.31 63.68 -17.95
C ALA A 36 9.33 63.00 -19.33
N VAL A 37 9.91 63.63 -20.35
CA VAL A 37 9.93 63.09 -21.73
C VAL A 37 10.79 61.83 -21.89
N PRO A 38 12.04 61.75 -21.35
CA PRO A 38 12.82 60.52 -21.48
C PRO A 38 12.21 59.33 -20.70
N ILE A 39 11.49 59.58 -19.60
CA ILE A 39 10.84 58.51 -18.81
C ILE A 39 9.66 57.90 -19.58
N VAL A 40 8.88 58.71 -20.28
CA VAL A 40 7.76 58.22 -21.11
C VAL A 40 8.28 57.45 -22.32
N ILE A 41 9.37 57.90 -22.94
CA ILE A 41 10.00 57.20 -24.07
C ILE A 41 10.60 55.86 -23.62
N VAL A 42 11.31 55.82 -22.49
CA VAL A 42 11.87 54.57 -21.95
C VAL A 42 10.75 53.58 -21.56
N SER A 43 9.65 54.06 -20.98
CA SER A 43 8.49 53.24 -20.64
C SER A 43 7.81 52.64 -21.88
N LEU A 44 7.67 53.43 -22.95
CA LEU A 44 7.11 52.97 -24.23
C LEU A 44 8.01 51.94 -24.92
N VAL A 45 9.34 52.12 -24.85
CA VAL A 45 10.30 51.16 -25.39
C VAL A 45 10.27 49.85 -24.59
N LEU A 46 10.22 49.91 -23.26
CA LEU A 46 10.11 48.72 -22.40
C LEU A 46 8.80 47.96 -22.64
N ALA A 47 7.67 48.67 -22.76
CA ALA A 47 6.39 48.05 -23.09
C ALA A 47 6.41 47.42 -24.49
N GLY A 48 7.02 48.08 -25.47
CA GLY A 48 7.21 47.53 -26.81
C GLY A 48 8.07 46.27 -26.81
N VAL A 49 9.18 46.26 -26.08
CA VAL A 49 10.07 45.09 -25.93
C VAL A 49 9.35 43.94 -25.23
N ALA A 50 8.60 44.20 -24.15
CA ALA A 50 7.81 43.17 -23.47
C ALA A 50 6.74 42.57 -24.38
N THR A 51 6.10 43.39 -25.21
CA THR A 51 5.09 42.94 -26.19
C THR A 51 5.74 42.11 -27.30
N CYS A 52 6.91 42.51 -27.79
CA CYS A 52 7.69 41.74 -28.75
C CYS A 52 8.18 40.40 -28.17
N ILE A 53 8.56 40.35 -26.90
CA ILE A 53 8.95 39.12 -26.20
C ILE A 53 7.74 38.19 -26.05
N LEU A 54 6.59 38.70 -25.61
CA LEU A 54 5.35 37.92 -25.51
C LEU A 54 4.87 37.41 -26.88
N PHE A 55 4.98 38.24 -27.92
CA PHE A 55 4.66 37.86 -29.29
C PHE A 55 5.63 36.80 -29.83
N PHE A 56 6.93 36.92 -29.51
CA PHE A 56 7.93 35.91 -29.83
C PHE A 56 7.64 34.58 -29.11
N PHE A 57 7.27 34.60 -27.83
CA PHE A 57 6.84 33.40 -27.11
C PHE A 57 5.54 32.80 -27.65
N LEU A 58 4.57 33.63 -28.04
CA LEU A 58 3.31 33.17 -28.61
C LEU A 58 3.47 32.56 -30.01
N ILE A 59 4.31 33.15 -30.86
CA ILE A 59 4.67 32.57 -32.17
C ILE A 59 5.48 31.29 -31.98
N ARG A 60 6.41 31.24 -31.01
CA ARG A 60 7.15 30.02 -30.70
C ARG A 60 6.24 28.92 -30.13
N SER A 61 5.13 29.28 -29.47
CA SER A 61 4.15 28.32 -28.96
C SER A 61 3.16 27.76 -30.00
N ARG A 62 3.11 28.34 -31.22
CA ARG A 62 2.16 27.93 -32.27
C ARG A 62 2.79 27.60 -33.64
N GLY A 63 4.11 27.55 -33.73
CA GLY A 63 4.83 27.06 -34.91
C GLY A 63 5.05 25.55 -34.84
N GLY A 64 4.11 24.78 -35.35
CA GLY A 64 4.29 23.36 -35.63
C GLY A 64 5.44 23.16 -36.62
N GLY A 65 6.51 22.53 -36.15
CA GLY A 65 7.44 21.78 -36.97
C GLY A 65 7.19 20.31 -36.71
N THR A 66 6.91 19.56 -37.78
CA THR A 66 6.97 18.10 -37.82
C THR A 66 8.40 17.68 -37.49
N VAL A 67 8.67 17.49 -36.21
CA VAL A 67 9.83 16.76 -35.72
C VAL A 67 9.39 15.30 -35.65
N VAL A 68 10.01 14.48 -36.49
CA VAL A 68 10.08 13.03 -36.32
C VAL A 68 10.84 12.81 -35.02
N GLY A 69 10.09 12.78 -33.92
CA GLY A 69 10.60 12.55 -32.58
C GLY A 69 10.75 11.06 -32.37
N ASN A 70 11.99 10.63 -32.12
CA ASN A 70 12.28 9.41 -31.39
C ASN A 70 11.43 9.43 -30.09
N PRO A 71 10.61 8.41 -29.79
CA PRO A 71 9.85 8.41 -28.55
C PRO A 71 10.83 8.33 -27.38
N THR A 72 10.93 9.41 -26.61
CA THR A 72 11.36 9.31 -25.22
C THR A 72 10.23 8.58 -24.49
N PRO A 73 10.46 7.41 -23.87
CA PRO A 73 9.40 6.66 -23.22
C PRO A 73 8.85 7.47 -22.04
N THR A 74 7.58 7.84 -22.15
CA THR A 74 6.76 8.30 -21.03
C THR A 74 6.43 7.10 -20.13
N PRO A 75 6.52 7.21 -18.79
CA PRO A 75 6.34 6.09 -17.86
C PRO A 75 4.87 5.65 -17.68
N PHE A 76 3.98 6.00 -18.61
CA PHE A 76 2.60 5.52 -18.64
C PHE A 76 2.37 4.85 -19.99
N ALA A 77 2.40 3.52 -20.01
CA ALA A 77 1.96 2.76 -21.16
C ALA A 77 0.48 3.04 -21.43
N SER A 78 0.18 3.68 -22.57
CA SER A 78 -1.16 3.64 -23.16
C SER A 78 -1.26 2.33 -23.96
N GLY A 79 -1.73 1.27 -23.31
CA GLY A 79 -1.86 -0.05 -23.90
C GLY A 79 -2.84 -0.94 -23.14
N ALA A 80 -3.91 -0.37 -22.57
CA ALA A 80 -4.99 -1.14 -21.98
C ALA A 80 -6.04 -1.49 -23.05
N GLU A 81 -5.67 -2.33 -24.01
CA GLU A 81 -6.64 -3.10 -24.80
C GLU A 81 -6.16 -4.56 -24.85
N GLY A 82 -6.49 -5.34 -23.82
CA GLY A 82 -6.48 -6.80 -23.93
C GLY A 82 -6.04 -7.64 -22.73
N VAL A 83 -5.44 -7.08 -21.67
CA VAL A 83 -5.01 -7.87 -20.50
C VAL A 83 -5.45 -7.18 -19.21
N ALA A 84 -5.98 -7.98 -18.28
CA ALA A 84 -6.67 -7.62 -17.05
C ALA A 84 -6.17 -6.32 -16.39
N ALA A 85 -7.10 -5.38 -16.21
CA ALA A 85 -6.92 -4.26 -15.31
C ALA A 85 -6.67 -4.78 -13.88
N ALA A 86 -5.87 -4.05 -13.10
CA ALA A 86 -5.69 -4.30 -11.67
C ALA A 86 -7.05 -4.57 -11.00
N GLY A 87 -7.24 -5.80 -10.53
CA GLY A 87 -8.48 -6.22 -9.85
C GLY A 87 -9.31 -7.32 -10.53
N GLU A 88 -8.93 -7.86 -11.69
CA GLU A 88 -9.62 -9.04 -12.25
C GLU A 88 -8.87 -10.36 -12.02
N PRO A 89 -9.58 -11.48 -11.72
CA PRO A 89 -8.95 -12.78 -11.49
C PRO A 89 -8.39 -13.35 -12.80
N ALA A 90 -7.06 -13.41 -12.91
CA ALA A 90 -6.35 -14.11 -13.97
C ALA A 90 -5.99 -15.55 -13.56
N TRP A 91 -6.11 -16.49 -14.49
CA TRP A 91 -5.76 -17.89 -14.27
C TRP A 91 -4.25 -18.07 -14.28
N VAL A 92 -3.67 -18.46 -13.13
CA VAL A 92 -2.26 -18.82 -13.02
C VAL A 92 -2.13 -20.33 -13.20
N ILE A 93 -1.49 -20.79 -14.29
CA ILE A 93 -1.13 -22.21 -14.43
C ILE A 93 0.20 -22.43 -13.71
N MET A 94 0.13 -22.74 -12.41
CA MET A 94 1.25 -23.35 -11.71
C MET A 94 1.11 -24.87 -11.85
N ASP A 95 1.85 -25.42 -12.82
CA ASP A 95 2.10 -26.85 -12.92
C ASP A 95 0.86 -27.73 -13.20
N GLY A 96 -0.07 -27.21 -14.00
CA GLY A 96 -1.24 -27.97 -14.51
C GLY A 96 -2.30 -28.36 -13.47
N VAL A 97 -2.13 -28.03 -12.17
CA VAL A 97 -3.06 -28.47 -11.11
C VAL A 97 -3.37 -27.38 -10.06
N SER A 98 -2.66 -26.25 -10.03
CA SER A 98 -2.84 -25.24 -8.96
C SER A 98 -2.97 -23.82 -9.49
N THR A 99 -4.02 -23.10 -9.08
CA THR A 99 -4.20 -21.65 -9.29
C THR A 99 -4.05 -20.92 -7.94
N ILE A 100 -3.30 -19.81 -7.91
CA ILE A 100 -3.29 -18.85 -6.79
C ILE A 100 -3.99 -17.58 -7.27
N THR A 101 -5.03 -17.16 -6.54
CA THR A 101 -5.64 -15.84 -6.69
C THR A 101 -5.09 -14.93 -5.59
N GLY A 102 -4.29 -13.93 -5.98
CA GLY A 102 -3.74 -12.92 -5.06
C GLY A 102 -3.36 -11.65 -5.82
N THR A 103 -3.34 -10.51 -5.12
CA THR A 103 -2.79 -9.25 -5.64
C THR A 103 -1.27 -9.37 -5.69
N VAL A 104 -0.72 -9.62 -6.89
CA VAL A 104 0.72 -9.64 -7.11
C VAL A 104 1.24 -8.21 -7.20
N ASP A 105 2.30 -7.89 -6.45
CA ASP A 105 2.99 -6.61 -6.58
C ASP A 105 3.73 -6.56 -7.92
N VAL A 106 3.27 -5.68 -8.79
CA VAL A 106 3.66 -5.66 -10.19
C VAL A 106 5.00 -4.92 -10.32
N PRO A 107 6.01 -5.51 -10.96
CA PRO A 107 7.25 -4.81 -11.25
C PRO A 107 6.99 -3.70 -12.29
N ILE A 108 7.54 -2.51 -12.06
CA ILE A 108 7.32 -1.31 -12.90
C ILE A 108 8.57 -0.85 -13.62
N THR A 109 9.77 -1.15 -13.10
CA THR A 109 11.04 -0.74 -13.70
C THR A 109 12.10 -1.80 -13.50
N LEU A 110 12.85 -2.10 -14.56
CA LEU A 110 14.02 -2.96 -14.57
C LEU A 110 15.23 -2.12 -15.01
N SER A 111 16.33 -2.18 -14.25
CA SER A 111 17.53 -1.41 -14.52
C SER A 111 18.79 -2.27 -14.42
N PHE A 112 19.69 -2.16 -15.39
CA PHE A 112 21.01 -2.80 -15.36
C PHE A 112 21.97 -2.12 -16.34
N LEU A 113 23.26 -2.04 -16.00
CA LEU A 113 24.30 -1.35 -16.78
C LEU A 113 23.92 0.11 -17.20
N GLY A 114 23.11 0.79 -16.39
CA GLY A 114 22.63 2.15 -16.66
C GLY A 114 21.55 2.26 -17.73
N ALA A 115 21.00 1.14 -18.20
CA ALA A 115 19.78 1.10 -19.01
C ALA A 115 18.56 0.86 -18.13
N ASP A 116 17.46 1.56 -18.43
CA ASP A 116 16.19 1.45 -17.73
C ASP A 116 15.09 0.96 -18.68
N TYR A 117 14.26 0.05 -18.19
CA TYR A 117 13.14 -0.53 -18.92
C TYR A 117 11.84 -0.34 -18.15
N ALA A 118 10.82 0.19 -18.82
CA ALA A 118 9.45 0.09 -18.35
C ALA A 118 8.96 -1.35 -18.48
N ILE A 119 8.09 -1.79 -17.57
CA ILE A 119 7.63 -3.18 -17.55
C ILE A 119 6.18 -3.30 -18.02
N ASP A 120 5.97 -4.09 -19.07
CA ASP A 120 4.67 -4.54 -19.52
C ASP A 120 4.35 -5.91 -18.91
N VAL A 121 3.11 -6.13 -18.48
CA VAL A 121 2.68 -7.42 -17.91
C VAL A 121 2.17 -8.33 -19.03
N ASP A 122 2.64 -9.58 -19.06
CA ASP A 122 2.17 -10.57 -20.03
C ASP A 122 1.99 -11.96 -19.40
N VAL A 123 1.21 -12.83 -20.05
CA VAL A 123 0.89 -14.19 -19.59
C VAL A 123 1.46 -15.21 -20.58
N VAL A 124 1.99 -16.33 -20.09
CA VAL A 124 2.43 -17.43 -20.98
C VAL A 124 1.20 -18.10 -21.61
N GLY A 125 1.21 -18.27 -22.93
CA GLY A 125 0.15 -18.94 -23.67
C GLY A 125 -0.01 -20.42 -23.31
N GLU A 126 -1.15 -21.01 -23.70
CA GLU A 126 -1.50 -22.42 -23.41
C GLU A 126 -0.51 -23.44 -24.00
N ASP A 127 0.26 -23.06 -25.01
CA ASP A 127 1.31 -23.87 -25.62
C ASP A 127 2.61 -23.89 -24.79
N GLY A 128 2.67 -23.12 -23.71
CA GLY A 128 3.83 -23.00 -22.82
C GLY A 128 5.00 -22.24 -23.45
N VAL A 129 4.80 -21.62 -24.61
CA VAL A 129 5.79 -20.82 -25.32
C VAL A 129 5.47 -19.35 -25.08
N TRP A 130 6.39 -18.63 -24.45
CA TRP A 130 6.22 -17.20 -24.20
C TRP A 130 6.86 -16.38 -25.31
N GLN A 131 6.02 -15.68 -26.08
CA GLN A 131 6.42 -14.74 -27.14
C GLN A 131 5.67 -13.41 -26.95
N PRO A 132 6.03 -12.62 -25.94
CA PRO A 132 5.40 -11.34 -25.68
C PRO A 132 5.63 -10.39 -26.86
N THR A 133 4.60 -9.63 -27.23
CA THR A 133 4.77 -8.49 -28.13
C THR A 133 5.21 -7.30 -27.31
N VAL A 134 6.52 -7.11 -27.18
CA VAL A 134 7.10 -5.95 -26.47
C VAL A 134 6.95 -4.67 -27.29
N SER A 135 6.47 -3.62 -26.63
CA SER A 135 6.01 -2.35 -27.22
C SER A 135 7.11 -1.48 -27.88
N GLY A 136 8.40 -1.82 -27.72
CA GLY A 136 9.52 -1.09 -28.32
C GLY A 136 10.84 -1.18 -27.54
N GLU A 137 11.84 -0.40 -27.96
CA GLU A 137 13.09 -0.21 -27.20
C GLU A 137 12.81 0.50 -25.86
N GLY A 138 13.41 0.02 -24.76
CA GLY A 138 13.18 0.56 -23.41
C GLY A 138 11.96 -0.03 -22.70
N THR A 139 11.37 -1.10 -23.22
CA THR A 139 10.33 -1.87 -22.56
C THR A 139 10.76 -3.33 -22.39
N ALA A 140 10.50 -3.89 -21.21
CA ALA A 140 10.62 -5.30 -20.91
C ALA A 140 9.23 -5.87 -20.64
N SER A 141 8.98 -7.14 -20.97
CA SER A 141 7.77 -7.84 -20.54
C SER A 141 8.06 -8.70 -19.32
N TRP A 142 7.15 -8.75 -18.35
CA TRP A 142 7.23 -9.63 -17.20
C TRP A 142 6.21 -10.75 -17.33
N VAL A 143 6.62 -11.98 -17.02
CA VAL A 143 5.70 -13.12 -16.92
C VAL A 143 4.89 -12.99 -15.63
N TYR A 144 3.60 -12.70 -15.78
CA TYR A 144 2.66 -12.55 -14.69
C TYR A 144 2.70 -13.74 -13.74
N GLY A 145 2.84 -13.46 -12.45
CA GLY A 145 2.87 -14.46 -11.37
C GLY A 145 4.27 -15.00 -11.03
N THR A 146 5.33 -14.55 -11.72
CA THR A 146 6.71 -14.93 -11.39
C THR A 146 7.28 -13.99 -10.31
N ILE A 147 7.13 -14.37 -9.04
CA ILE A 147 7.43 -13.54 -7.85
C ILE A 147 8.63 -14.02 -7.02
N VAL A 148 9.04 -15.28 -7.15
CA VAL A 148 10.24 -15.80 -6.47
C VAL A 148 11.45 -15.62 -7.39
N ASN A 149 11.29 -15.98 -8.67
CA ASN A 149 12.25 -15.70 -9.73
C ASN A 149 11.55 -14.83 -10.77
N TYR A 150 11.82 -13.53 -10.79
CA TYR A 150 11.18 -12.62 -11.73
C TYR A 150 11.64 -12.93 -13.15
N VAL A 151 10.70 -13.30 -14.04
CA VAL A 151 11.04 -13.64 -15.43
C VAL A 151 10.69 -12.47 -16.34
N MET A 152 11.71 -11.91 -16.97
CA MET A 152 11.65 -10.73 -17.82
C MET A 152 12.06 -11.07 -19.25
N GLY A 153 11.40 -10.44 -20.21
CA GLY A 153 11.63 -10.60 -21.63
C GLY A 153 12.06 -9.26 -22.22
N LEU A 154 13.20 -9.23 -22.89
CA LEU A 154 13.75 -8.07 -23.57
C LEU A 154 13.64 -8.29 -25.08
N PRO A 155 13.19 -7.32 -25.89
CA PRO A 155 13.16 -7.48 -27.35
C PRO A 155 14.55 -7.81 -27.91
N ASP A 156 14.65 -8.68 -28.93
CA ASP A 156 15.92 -8.91 -29.65
C ASP A 156 16.30 -7.70 -30.49
N THR A 157 16.99 -6.76 -29.85
CA THR A 157 17.66 -5.64 -30.50
C THR A 157 19.16 -5.76 -30.29
N GLU A 158 19.95 -5.22 -31.23
CA GLU A 158 21.40 -5.17 -31.11
C GLU A 158 21.84 -4.53 -29.77
N THR A 159 21.11 -3.51 -29.32
CA THR A 159 21.30 -2.85 -28.03
C THR A 159 21.13 -3.81 -26.85
N ASN A 160 20.01 -4.55 -26.78
CA ASN A 160 19.74 -5.47 -25.68
C ASN A 160 20.69 -6.68 -25.70
N ALA A 161 21.01 -7.18 -26.89
CA ALA A 161 21.99 -8.25 -27.07
C ALA A 161 23.38 -7.84 -26.55
N ASN A 162 23.82 -6.61 -26.85
CA ASN A 162 25.08 -6.07 -26.37
C ASN A 162 25.07 -5.83 -24.86
N LEU A 163 24.00 -5.26 -24.31
CA LEU A 163 23.86 -5.07 -22.86
C LEU A 163 23.96 -6.40 -22.09
N LEU A 164 23.23 -7.42 -22.54
CA LEU A 164 23.32 -8.75 -21.94
C LEU A 164 24.71 -9.39 -22.13
N ALA A 165 25.42 -9.06 -23.21
CA ALA A 165 26.78 -9.52 -23.47
C ALA A 165 27.84 -8.78 -22.62
N GLU A 166 27.55 -7.55 -22.21
CA GLU A 166 28.42 -6.74 -21.36
C GLU A 166 28.30 -7.07 -19.87
N LEU A 167 27.17 -7.67 -19.44
CA LEU A 167 27.01 -8.16 -18.06
C LEU A 167 28.10 -9.15 -17.68
N ASN A 168 28.78 -8.87 -16.56
CA ASN A 168 29.78 -9.71 -15.95
C ASN A 168 29.28 -10.25 -14.60
N PRO A 169 29.69 -11.47 -14.19
CA PRO A 169 29.34 -11.98 -12.87
C PRO A 169 29.71 -10.98 -11.77
N GLY A 170 28.75 -10.58 -10.95
CA GLY A 170 28.91 -9.50 -9.98
C GLY A 170 28.13 -8.22 -10.31
N ASP A 171 27.80 -7.97 -11.58
CA ASP A 171 27.06 -6.78 -11.99
C ASP A 171 25.63 -6.79 -11.42
N GLU A 172 25.13 -5.60 -11.09
CA GLU A 172 23.82 -5.44 -10.47
C GLU A 172 22.70 -5.33 -11.50
N ILE A 173 21.58 -5.97 -11.17
CA ILE A 173 20.30 -5.87 -11.86
C ILE A 173 19.29 -5.45 -10.79
N VAL A 174 18.61 -4.33 -11.01
CA VAL A 174 17.69 -3.72 -10.05
C VAL A 174 16.27 -3.81 -10.59
N LEU A 175 15.35 -4.22 -9.74
CA LEU A 175 13.93 -4.31 -10.06
C LEU A 175 13.12 -3.48 -9.06
N GLN A 176 12.34 -2.53 -9.55
CA GLN A 176 11.44 -1.75 -8.74
C GLN A 176 9.99 -2.19 -8.98
N THR A 177 9.23 -2.31 -7.89
CA THR A 177 7.82 -2.68 -7.88
C THR A 177 6.90 -1.50 -7.68
N GLN A 178 5.60 -1.70 -7.97
CA GLN A 178 4.57 -0.70 -7.79
C GLN A 178 4.40 -0.29 -6.31
N SER A 179 4.67 -1.19 -5.36
CA SER A 179 4.69 -0.89 -3.93
C SER A 179 5.88 -0.01 -3.51
N GLY A 180 6.85 0.21 -4.40
CA GLY A 180 8.08 0.94 -4.11
C GLY A 180 9.20 0.09 -3.53
N VAL A 181 9.02 -1.25 -3.43
CA VAL A 181 10.10 -2.17 -3.05
C VAL A 181 11.09 -2.29 -4.21
N GLU A 182 12.37 -2.19 -3.88
CA GLU A 182 13.49 -2.40 -4.79
C GLU A 182 14.18 -3.74 -4.46
N TYR A 183 14.35 -4.58 -5.46
CA TYR A 183 15.09 -5.84 -5.36
C TYR A 183 16.39 -5.72 -6.15
N THR A 184 17.50 -6.02 -5.49
CA THR A 184 18.82 -6.08 -6.13
C THR A 184 19.19 -7.53 -6.39
N TYR A 185 19.63 -7.80 -7.61
CA TYR A 185 20.14 -9.09 -8.03
C TYR A 185 21.57 -8.93 -8.52
N THR A 186 22.40 -9.92 -8.26
CA THR A 186 23.72 -9.99 -8.86
C THR A 186 23.70 -10.97 -10.02
N PHE A 187 24.11 -10.49 -11.19
CA PHE A 187 24.26 -11.33 -12.36
C PHE A 187 25.20 -12.50 -12.06
N ASP A 188 24.72 -13.71 -12.36
CA ASP A 188 25.44 -14.96 -12.10
C ASP A 188 26.06 -15.51 -13.38
N GLY A 189 25.28 -15.51 -14.47
CA GLY A 189 25.73 -16.02 -15.75
C GLY A 189 24.66 -15.93 -16.83
N ARG A 190 25.06 -16.30 -18.05
CA ARG A 190 24.19 -16.36 -19.22
C ARG A 190 24.46 -17.62 -20.03
N GLN A 191 23.43 -18.16 -20.66
CA GLN A 191 23.51 -19.33 -21.50
C GLN A 191 22.43 -19.31 -22.60
N PRO A 192 22.72 -19.86 -23.79
CA PRO A 192 21.67 -20.16 -24.76
C PRO A 192 20.84 -21.34 -24.25
N VAL A 193 19.52 -21.23 -24.33
CA VAL A 193 18.56 -22.24 -23.89
C VAL A 193 17.55 -22.47 -25.02
N PRO A 194 17.06 -23.70 -25.26
CA PRO A 194 15.97 -23.92 -26.20
C PRO A 194 14.74 -23.05 -25.88
N ALA A 195 14.09 -22.50 -26.89
CA ALA A 195 12.91 -21.64 -26.69
C ALA A 195 11.76 -22.36 -25.96
N ALA A 196 11.66 -23.68 -26.10
CA ALA A 196 10.67 -24.53 -25.44
C ALA A 196 11.04 -24.96 -24.00
N ASP A 197 12.22 -24.58 -23.49
CA ASP A 197 12.62 -24.96 -22.14
C ASP A 197 11.82 -24.17 -21.10
N GLN A 198 10.97 -24.86 -20.34
CA GLN A 198 10.14 -24.29 -19.28
C GLN A 198 10.90 -24.11 -17.96
N GLY A 199 12.11 -24.67 -17.82
CA GLY A 199 12.94 -24.54 -16.63
C GLY A 199 13.29 -23.08 -16.30
N VAL A 200 13.29 -22.20 -17.30
CA VAL A 200 13.52 -20.76 -17.11
C VAL A 200 12.42 -20.08 -16.27
N TYR A 201 11.23 -20.67 -16.18
CA TYR A 201 10.12 -20.17 -15.37
C TYR A 201 10.14 -20.66 -13.92
N SER A 202 11.14 -21.46 -13.55
CA SER A 202 11.21 -22.06 -12.22
C SER A 202 11.18 -21.00 -11.12
N GLN A 203 10.26 -21.18 -10.16
CA GLN A 203 10.10 -20.34 -8.97
C GLN A 203 10.74 -20.98 -7.73
N LYS A 204 11.65 -21.94 -7.88
CA LYS A 204 12.24 -22.69 -6.75
C LYS A 204 13.37 -21.94 -6.02
N THR A 205 14.00 -20.99 -6.71
CA THR A 205 15.16 -20.26 -6.20
C THR A 205 14.93 -18.76 -6.37
N PRO A 206 15.12 -17.94 -5.32
CA PRO A 206 15.03 -16.49 -5.44
C PRO A 206 16.00 -15.91 -6.47
N GLY A 207 15.52 -15.10 -7.41
CA GLY A 207 16.36 -14.57 -8.47
C GLY A 207 15.63 -13.73 -9.51
N ILE A 208 16.35 -13.43 -10.59
CA ILE A 208 15.80 -12.80 -11.79
C ILE A 208 16.31 -13.54 -13.01
N THR A 209 15.45 -13.69 -14.01
CA THR A 209 15.76 -14.32 -15.30
C THR A 209 15.44 -13.34 -16.41
N LEU A 210 16.45 -12.88 -17.13
CA LEU A 210 16.31 -12.01 -18.31
C LEU A 210 16.42 -12.86 -19.57
N ILE A 211 15.42 -12.76 -20.44
CA ILE A 211 15.32 -13.52 -21.68
C ILE A 211 15.39 -12.57 -22.85
N LEU A 212 16.32 -12.77 -23.77
CA LEU A 212 16.30 -12.07 -25.06
C LEU A 212 15.28 -12.75 -25.98
N LEU A 213 14.24 -12.01 -26.33
CA LEU A 213 13.07 -12.48 -27.06
C LEU A 213 13.37 -12.52 -28.56
N GLU A 214 13.63 -13.74 -29.05
CA GLU A 214 13.92 -14.15 -30.43
C GLU A 214 15.28 -13.78 -31.03
N ALA A 215 16.27 -14.68 -30.94
CA ALA A 215 17.38 -14.71 -31.91
C ALA A 215 17.20 -15.90 -32.87
N GLY A 216 16.17 -15.87 -33.73
CA GLY A 216 16.03 -16.60 -35.03
C GLY A 216 16.26 -18.11 -35.15
N ASN A 217 16.70 -18.84 -34.12
CA ASN A 217 17.43 -20.11 -34.27
C ASN A 217 16.86 -21.27 -33.45
N GLY A 218 15.72 -21.07 -32.76
CA GLY A 218 15.15 -22.05 -31.82
C GLY A 218 15.79 -22.05 -30.43
N GLU A 219 16.80 -21.20 -30.21
CA GLU A 219 17.42 -20.90 -28.92
C GLU A 219 17.14 -19.44 -28.53
N ARG A 220 17.13 -19.18 -27.23
CA ARG A 220 17.03 -17.85 -26.62
C ARG A 220 18.17 -17.65 -25.65
N LEU A 221 18.75 -16.46 -25.61
CA LEU A 221 19.76 -16.10 -24.62
C LEU A 221 19.06 -15.85 -23.29
N VAL A 222 19.47 -16.58 -22.25
CA VAL A 222 18.95 -16.44 -20.90
C VAL A 222 20.09 -15.99 -20.00
N ALA A 223 19.88 -14.86 -19.33
CA ALA A 223 20.73 -14.30 -18.30
C ALA A 223 20.05 -14.48 -16.94
N THR A 224 20.77 -14.98 -15.95
CA THR A 224 20.24 -15.22 -14.61
C THR A 224 20.98 -14.37 -13.59
N GLY A 225 20.24 -13.72 -12.70
CA GLY A 225 20.74 -13.05 -11.52
C GLY A 225 20.28 -13.77 -10.25
N ARG A 226 21.15 -13.85 -9.26
CA ARG A 226 20.82 -14.33 -7.92
C ARG A 226 20.33 -13.16 -7.10
N PHE A 227 19.25 -13.36 -6.34
CA PHE A 227 18.80 -12.36 -5.39
C PHE A 227 19.93 -12.05 -4.41
N GLN A 228 20.35 -10.79 -4.37
CA GLN A 228 21.16 -10.32 -3.26
C GLN A 228 20.17 -10.10 -2.13
N VAL A 229 20.37 -10.83 -1.04
CA VAL A 229 19.93 -10.29 0.23
C VAL A 229 20.76 -9.03 0.35
N THR A 230 20.16 -7.88 0.07
CA THR A 230 20.84 -6.61 0.25
C THR A 230 21.17 -6.58 1.74
N ASP A 231 22.41 -6.92 2.08
CA ASP A 231 23.08 -6.42 3.26
C ASP A 231 23.27 -4.90 3.03
N ALA A 232 22.17 -4.17 2.82
CA ALA A 232 21.98 -3.07 3.72
C ALA A 232 22.06 -3.79 5.05
N ALA A 233 23.21 -3.70 5.73
CA ALA A 233 23.15 -3.86 7.16
C ALA A 233 21.95 -2.98 7.53
N PRO A 234 20.80 -3.55 7.98
CA PRO A 234 19.97 -2.69 8.78
C PRO A 234 20.98 -2.20 9.80
N ASP A 235 21.16 -0.90 9.92
CA ASP A 235 21.50 -0.37 11.25
C ASP A 235 20.55 -1.14 12.13
N THR A 236 21.03 -2.16 12.86
CA THR A 236 20.19 -3.25 13.36
C THR A 236 19.04 -2.57 14.03
N GLY A 237 17.87 -2.56 13.35
CA GLY A 237 16.85 -1.57 13.67
C GLY A 237 16.57 -1.79 15.12
N SER A 238 16.70 -0.74 15.95
CA SER A 238 16.65 -0.95 17.40
C SER A 238 15.37 -1.69 17.72
N VAL A 239 15.48 -2.94 18.19
CA VAL A 239 14.31 -3.75 18.50
C VAL A 239 13.85 -3.33 19.88
N VAL A 240 12.65 -2.76 19.94
CA VAL A 240 12.08 -2.24 21.18
C VAL A 240 10.70 -2.82 21.42
N GLY A 241 10.28 -2.86 22.68
CA GLY A 241 8.94 -3.29 23.06
C GLY A 241 7.89 -2.18 22.96
N LEU A 242 6.62 -2.57 23.05
CA LEU A 242 5.51 -1.63 23.27
C LEU A 242 5.79 -0.76 24.52
N GLY A 243 5.62 0.55 24.39
CA GLY A 243 5.85 1.54 25.44
C GLY A 243 7.29 2.05 25.55
N GLU A 244 8.24 1.47 24.81
CA GLU A 244 9.63 1.93 24.78
C GLU A 244 9.83 3.00 23.69
N THR A 245 10.58 4.05 24.03
CA THR A 245 10.97 5.10 23.08
C THR A 245 12.27 4.72 22.37
N THR A 246 12.30 4.91 21.06
CA THR A 246 13.44 4.56 20.21
C THR A 246 13.73 5.67 19.20
N GLN A 247 14.97 5.70 18.69
CA GLN A 247 15.45 6.71 17.76
C GLN A 247 15.38 6.17 16.32
N LEU A 248 14.80 6.96 15.40
CA LEU A 248 14.71 6.70 13.97
C LEU A 248 15.29 7.89 13.20
N GLY A 249 16.62 7.94 13.06
CA GLY A 249 17.31 9.13 12.57
C GLY A 249 17.06 10.33 13.49
N ASP A 250 16.50 11.42 12.94
CA ASP A 250 16.09 12.62 13.71
C ASP A 250 14.69 12.53 14.34
N LEU A 251 14.07 11.35 14.34
CA LEU A 251 12.76 11.11 14.95
C LEU A 251 12.91 10.29 16.23
N GLN A 252 12.06 10.56 17.22
CA GLN A 252 11.80 9.66 18.33
C GLN A 252 10.42 9.05 18.15
N LEU A 253 10.36 7.72 18.24
CA LEU A 253 9.14 6.94 18.06
C LEU A 253 8.85 6.16 19.34
N THR A 254 7.59 6.15 19.77
CA THR A 254 7.10 5.31 20.87
C THR A 254 5.79 4.68 20.45
N ALA A 255 5.71 3.35 20.37
CA ALA A 255 4.43 2.68 20.24
C ALA A 255 3.73 2.67 21.61
N VAL A 256 2.52 3.22 21.68
CA VAL A 256 1.81 3.48 22.95
C VAL A 256 0.84 2.35 23.26
N SER A 257 0.03 1.94 22.30
CA SER A 257 -0.95 0.88 22.50
C SER A 257 -1.33 0.18 21.19
N THR A 258 -2.01 -0.95 21.31
CA THR A 258 -2.50 -1.72 20.16
C THR A 258 -3.98 -2.06 20.35
N ILE A 259 -4.75 -2.02 19.27
CA ILE A 259 -6.19 -2.29 19.26
C ILE A 259 -6.49 -3.34 18.21
N TYR A 260 -7.24 -4.37 18.58
CA TYR A 260 -7.74 -5.38 17.66
C TYR A 260 -9.25 -5.19 17.50
N ILE A 261 -9.71 -4.96 16.28
CA ILE A 261 -11.12 -4.70 15.96
C ILE A 261 -11.62 -5.79 15.01
N VAL A 262 -12.72 -6.42 15.43
CA VAL A 262 -13.48 -7.38 14.65
C VAL A 262 -14.91 -6.87 14.48
N ASP A 263 -15.67 -7.46 13.54
CA ASP A 263 -17.12 -7.29 13.42
C ASP A 263 -17.60 -5.84 13.19
N ARG A 264 -16.97 -5.15 12.24
CA ARG A 264 -17.39 -3.82 11.76
C ARG A 264 -17.80 -3.88 10.29
N PRO A 265 -18.80 -3.11 9.84
CA PRO A 265 -19.22 -3.08 8.44
C PRO A 265 -18.11 -2.60 7.49
N GLU A 266 -17.14 -1.84 8.00
CA GLU A 266 -15.95 -1.40 7.26
C GLU A 266 -14.91 -2.51 7.06
N ILE A 267 -15.02 -3.63 7.78
CA ILE A 267 -14.07 -4.75 7.74
C ILE A 267 -14.61 -5.85 6.79
N PRO A 268 -13.85 -6.24 5.75
CA PRO A 268 -14.25 -7.34 4.89
C PRO A 268 -14.38 -8.67 5.64
N PRO A 269 -15.32 -9.56 5.25
CA PRO A 269 -15.44 -10.88 5.88
C PRO A 269 -14.13 -11.67 5.85
N GLY A 270 -13.77 -12.29 6.97
CA GLY A 270 -12.53 -13.06 7.12
C GLY A 270 -11.30 -12.25 7.53
N PHE A 271 -11.45 -10.95 7.74
CA PHE A 271 -10.39 -10.06 8.19
C PHE A 271 -10.73 -9.38 9.52
N ALA A 272 -9.71 -8.77 10.11
CA ALA A 272 -9.79 -7.90 11.26
C ALA A 272 -8.90 -6.67 11.04
N PHE A 273 -9.17 -5.60 11.77
CA PHE A 273 -8.25 -4.47 11.84
C PHE A 273 -7.36 -4.57 13.07
N TYR A 274 -6.06 -4.36 12.86
CA TYR A 274 -5.09 -4.22 13.94
C TYR A 274 -4.49 -2.81 13.88
N LEU A 275 -4.64 -2.06 14.96
CA LEU A 275 -4.26 -0.66 15.03
C LEU A 275 -3.11 -0.51 16.03
N VAL A 276 -2.18 0.37 15.70
CA VAL A 276 -1.04 0.75 16.54
C VAL A 276 -1.14 2.25 16.79
N ASP A 277 -1.42 2.62 18.04
CA ASP A 277 -1.34 4.01 18.48
C ASP A 277 0.10 4.30 18.85
N TYR A 278 0.66 5.39 18.33
CA TYR A 278 2.05 5.76 18.57
C TYR A 278 2.22 7.27 18.72
N GLN A 279 3.30 7.64 19.39
CA GLN A 279 3.78 8.99 19.50
C GLN A 279 5.05 9.13 18.68
N ILE A 280 5.13 10.20 17.88
CA ILE A 280 6.31 10.53 17.09
C ILE A 280 6.72 11.97 17.35
N GLN A 281 8.02 12.18 17.57
CA GLN A 281 8.61 13.50 17.80
C GLN A 281 9.75 13.74 16.82
N ASN A 282 9.79 14.92 16.21
CA ASN A 282 10.95 15.39 15.46
C ASN A 282 11.92 16.04 16.44
N VAL A 283 13.06 15.40 16.69
CA VAL A 283 14.15 15.95 17.54
C VAL A 283 15.24 16.62 16.71
N GLY A 284 15.10 16.64 15.38
CA GLY A 284 15.96 17.35 14.45
C GLY A 284 15.68 18.85 14.38
N LEU A 285 16.44 19.52 13.52
CA LEU A 285 16.39 20.97 13.32
C LEU A 285 15.56 21.40 12.12
N THR A 286 15.15 20.46 11.27
CA THR A 286 14.40 20.71 10.03
C THR A 286 13.05 20.02 10.06
N ALA A 287 12.05 20.58 9.38
CA ALA A 287 10.78 19.89 9.19
C ALA A 287 10.97 18.60 8.38
N ILE A 288 10.27 17.54 8.76
CA ILE A 288 10.30 16.23 8.11
C ILE A 288 8.93 16.01 7.46
N ASP A 289 8.90 15.68 6.18
CA ASP A 289 7.69 15.20 5.51
C ASP A 289 7.38 13.79 6.03
N THR A 290 6.21 13.58 6.61
CA THR A 290 5.86 12.28 7.20
C THR A 290 5.62 11.21 6.12
N ALA A 291 5.46 11.60 4.85
CA ALA A 291 5.31 10.68 3.73
C ALA A 291 6.56 9.82 3.47
N VAL A 292 7.73 10.22 3.99
CA VAL A 292 8.96 9.43 3.88
C VAL A 292 8.99 8.22 4.83
N LEU A 293 8.00 8.10 5.71
CA LEU A 293 7.89 6.99 6.64
C LEU A 293 7.09 5.86 6.01
N ASN A 294 7.74 4.70 5.85
CA ASN A 294 7.07 3.46 5.55
C ASN A 294 6.83 2.68 6.84
N MET A 295 5.60 2.21 7.05
CA MET A 295 5.18 1.54 8.29
C MET A 295 4.52 0.21 7.95
N THR A 296 5.21 -0.88 8.21
CA THR A 296 4.79 -2.24 7.83
C THR A 296 4.62 -3.10 9.07
N LEU A 297 3.53 -3.86 9.11
CA LEU A 297 3.29 -4.87 10.15
C LEU A 297 3.71 -6.23 9.61
N ILE A 298 4.41 -7.02 10.42
CA ILE A 298 4.97 -8.32 10.03
C ILE A 298 4.57 -9.36 11.07
N ASP A 299 4.10 -10.53 10.62
CA ASP A 299 3.81 -11.67 11.51
C ASP A 299 5.01 -12.60 11.75
N ASP A 300 4.82 -13.61 12.60
CA ASP A 300 5.87 -14.58 12.95
C ASP A 300 6.28 -15.48 11.75
N LEU A 301 5.48 -15.52 10.67
CA LEU A 301 5.77 -16.24 9.43
C LEU A 301 6.45 -15.34 8.37
N GLY A 302 6.65 -14.06 8.68
CA GLY A 302 7.24 -13.07 7.78
C GLY A 302 6.26 -12.48 6.76
N ASN A 303 4.96 -12.75 6.88
CA ASN A 303 3.96 -12.09 6.05
C ASN A 303 3.89 -10.61 6.42
N GLN A 304 3.79 -9.75 5.41
CA GLN A 304 3.77 -8.30 5.58
C GLN A 304 2.40 -7.74 5.29
N TYR A 305 1.96 -6.80 6.14
CA TYR A 305 0.71 -6.08 6.00
C TYR A 305 1.02 -4.59 5.84
N ALA A 306 0.57 -4.04 4.73
CA ALA A 306 0.70 -2.62 4.43
C ALA A 306 -0.27 -1.78 5.25
N LEU A 307 0.09 -0.52 5.47
CA LEU A 307 -0.77 0.47 6.10
C LEU A 307 -2.10 0.57 5.34
N ASN A 308 -3.21 0.42 6.06
CA ASN A 308 -4.55 0.51 5.53
C ASN A 308 -5.19 1.85 5.95
N PRO A 309 -5.49 2.77 5.01
CA PRO A 309 -6.06 4.07 5.34
C PRO A 309 -7.44 3.99 6.02
N ALA A 310 -8.27 3.02 5.65
CA ALA A 310 -9.60 2.84 6.26
C ALA A 310 -9.49 2.35 7.70
N ALA A 311 -8.57 1.42 7.96
CA ALA A 311 -8.28 0.94 9.32
C ALA A 311 -7.67 2.05 10.19
N SER A 312 -6.72 2.81 9.65
CA SER A 312 -6.03 3.90 10.38
C SER A 312 -7.00 4.98 10.87
N GLN A 313 -8.10 5.22 10.13
CA GLN A 313 -9.16 6.14 10.53
C GLN A 313 -10.05 5.63 11.68
N GLN A 314 -10.00 4.33 12.00
CA GLN A 314 -10.72 3.74 13.13
C GLN A 314 -9.96 3.88 14.46
N GLY A 315 -8.76 4.46 14.42
CA GLY A 315 -7.90 4.68 15.58
C GLY A 315 -8.41 5.71 16.58
N ASN A 316 -7.77 5.75 17.75
CA ASN A 316 -8.01 6.81 18.74
C ASN A 316 -7.44 8.15 18.28
N PHE A 317 -6.43 8.13 17.41
CA PHE A 317 -5.74 9.31 16.90
C PHE A 317 -5.85 9.39 15.37
N PRO A 318 -5.78 10.61 14.80
CA PRO A 318 -5.76 10.76 13.35
C PRO A 318 -4.56 10.04 12.70
N PRO A 319 -4.67 9.59 11.43
CA PRO A 319 -3.53 9.11 10.67
C PRO A 319 -2.46 10.20 10.53
N LEU A 320 -1.18 9.80 10.57
CA LEU A 320 -0.06 10.72 10.41
C LEU A 320 -0.01 11.25 8.97
N THR A 321 -0.08 12.57 8.83
CA THR A 321 -0.04 13.25 7.52
C THR A 321 0.68 14.60 7.61
N GLY A 322 1.26 15.04 6.50
CA GLY A 322 1.86 16.38 6.36
C GLY A 322 3.30 16.45 6.87
N PHE A 323 3.63 17.55 7.54
CA PHE A 323 4.99 17.83 8.02
C PHE A 323 5.05 17.80 9.54
N LEU A 324 6.12 17.19 10.05
CA LEU A 324 6.49 17.25 11.46
C LEU A 324 7.60 18.30 11.63
N ASN A 325 7.27 19.46 12.20
CA ASN A 325 8.22 20.55 12.42
C ASN A 325 9.25 20.18 13.50
N ALA A 326 10.38 20.88 13.52
CA ALA A 326 11.42 20.69 14.54
C ALA A 326 10.84 20.82 15.97
N ASN A 327 11.16 19.85 16.84
CA ASN A 327 10.65 19.69 18.21
C ASN A 327 9.14 19.43 18.33
N GLN A 328 8.43 19.18 17.22
CA GLN A 328 7.01 18.85 17.26
C GLN A 328 6.80 17.38 17.63
N THR A 329 5.85 17.14 18.55
CA THR A 329 5.36 15.81 18.90
C THR A 329 3.92 15.65 18.45
N ILE A 330 3.60 14.52 17.81
CA ILE A 330 2.26 14.15 17.35
C ILE A 330 1.93 12.73 17.84
N GLU A 331 0.68 12.52 18.21
CA GLU A 331 0.10 11.18 18.39
C GLU A 331 -0.69 10.82 17.13
N ALA A 332 -0.53 9.59 16.66
CA ALA A 332 -1.16 9.10 15.45
C ALA A 332 -1.48 7.60 15.56
N THR A 333 -2.39 7.13 14.70
CA THR A 333 -2.71 5.71 14.59
C THR A 333 -2.32 5.16 13.22
N ALA A 334 -1.62 4.02 13.22
CA ALA A 334 -1.34 3.21 12.03
C ALA A 334 -2.24 1.96 12.07
N GLY A 335 -3.11 1.80 11.08
CA GLY A 335 -4.03 0.66 11.00
C GLY A 335 -3.67 -0.33 9.89
N TYR A 336 -3.91 -1.60 10.15
CA TYR A 336 -3.60 -2.73 9.28
C TYR A 336 -4.81 -3.65 9.13
N GLN A 337 -4.97 -4.26 7.96
CA GLN A 337 -5.93 -5.34 7.76
C GLN A 337 -5.19 -6.68 7.82
N ILE A 338 -5.59 -7.53 8.76
CA ILE A 338 -4.98 -8.85 8.98
C ILE A 338 -6.05 -9.96 8.89
N PRO A 339 -5.68 -11.21 8.59
CA PRO A 339 -6.61 -12.33 8.65
C PRO A 339 -7.24 -12.48 10.04
N LEU A 340 -8.53 -12.75 10.12
CA LEU A 340 -9.27 -12.89 11.39
C LEU A 340 -8.72 -14.04 12.26
N ASN A 341 -8.15 -15.06 11.62
CA ASN A 341 -7.58 -16.26 12.24
C ASN A 341 -6.04 -16.27 12.18
N LEU A 342 -5.41 -15.10 12.22
CA LEU A 342 -3.95 -14.99 12.23
C LEU A 342 -3.37 -15.71 13.45
N ASN A 343 -2.54 -16.71 13.20
CA ASN A 343 -1.87 -17.49 14.24
C ASN A 343 -0.46 -16.93 14.45
N SER A 344 -0.33 -15.96 15.35
CA SER A 344 0.92 -15.30 15.72
C SER A 344 0.93 -15.06 17.23
N ASN A 345 2.08 -15.17 17.88
CA ASN A 345 2.23 -14.83 19.32
C ASN A 345 2.66 -13.38 19.52
N SER A 346 3.24 -12.79 18.48
CA SER A 346 3.65 -11.40 18.43
C SER A 346 3.47 -10.85 17.03
N LEU A 347 3.51 -9.53 16.90
CA LEU A 347 3.66 -8.87 15.61
C LEU A 347 4.85 -7.94 15.70
N SER A 348 5.55 -7.76 14.58
CA SER A 348 6.65 -6.81 14.45
C SER A 348 6.19 -5.63 13.62
N TRP A 349 6.28 -4.43 14.19
CA TRP A 349 5.99 -3.19 13.48
C TRP A 349 7.30 -2.54 13.04
N LEU A 350 7.58 -2.64 11.74
CA LEU A 350 8.75 -2.08 11.09
C LEU A 350 8.43 -0.67 10.62
N VAL A 351 9.20 0.32 11.10
CA VAL A 351 9.13 1.69 10.62
C VAL A 351 10.46 2.04 9.95
N THR A 352 10.39 2.37 8.67
CA THR A 352 11.53 2.72 7.83
C THR A 352 11.41 4.16 7.38
N ARG A 353 12.49 4.91 7.49
CA ARG A 353 12.61 6.26 6.95
C ARG A 353 13.31 6.19 5.59
N GLN A 354 12.56 6.39 4.52
CA GLN A 354 13.00 6.12 3.14
C GLN A 354 14.15 7.02 2.67
N ASP A 355 14.23 8.26 3.15
CA ASP A 355 15.24 9.25 2.75
C ASP A 355 16.64 8.97 3.32
N SER A 356 16.73 8.22 4.41
CA SER A 356 17.96 7.98 5.19
C SER A 356 18.27 6.50 5.35
N GLY A 357 17.33 5.62 5.06
CA GLY A 357 17.45 4.18 5.28
C GLY A 357 17.38 3.78 6.76
N ALA A 358 17.14 4.72 7.68
CA ALA A 358 17.00 4.41 9.10
C ALA A 358 15.80 3.50 9.33
N GLN A 359 15.95 2.51 10.20
CA GLN A 359 14.91 1.52 10.48
C GLN A 359 14.78 1.27 11.98
N VAL A 360 13.56 0.94 12.38
CA VAL A 360 13.29 0.50 13.74
C VAL A 360 12.20 -0.55 13.75
N THR A 361 12.33 -1.55 14.62
CA THR A 361 11.34 -2.61 14.75
C THR A 361 10.77 -2.58 16.16
N VAL A 362 9.45 -2.50 16.26
CA VAL A 362 8.75 -2.57 17.53
C VAL A 362 8.07 -3.93 17.66
N THR A 363 8.42 -4.70 18.67
CA THR A 363 7.72 -5.94 19.02
C THR A 363 6.42 -5.59 19.74
N LEU A 364 5.31 -5.89 19.08
CA LEU A 364 3.97 -5.67 19.58
C LEU A 364 3.40 -6.97 20.12
N PRO A 365 2.82 -6.96 21.34
CA PRO A 365 2.05 -8.10 21.79
C PRO A 365 0.87 -8.30 20.83
N TYR A 366 0.76 -9.52 20.31
CA TYR A 366 -0.40 -9.92 19.54
C TYR A 366 -0.98 -11.17 20.13
N SER A 367 -2.28 -11.21 20.10
CA SER A 367 -3.00 -12.30 20.70
C SER A 367 -4.25 -12.67 19.95
N GLY A 368 -4.56 -12.01 18.83
CA GLY A 368 -5.88 -12.05 18.23
C GLY A 368 -6.99 -11.91 19.28
N ASN A 369 -7.99 -12.80 19.21
CA ASN A 369 -9.03 -12.94 20.24
C ASN A 369 -8.54 -13.56 21.56
N ASP A 370 -7.36 -14.20 21.58
CA ASP A 370 -6.89 -15.03 22.70
C ASP A 370 -6.36 -14.23 23.92
N ALA A 371 -5.74 -13.04 23.82
CA ALA A 371 -5.32 -12.31 25.05
C ALA A 371 -6.41 -11.43 25.65
N ALA A 372 -7.46 -11.11 24.89
CA ALA A 372 -8.69 -10.66 25.49
C ALA A 372 -9.22 -11.80 26.39
N ALA A 373 -9.26 -13.03 25.88
CA ALA A 373 -9.63 -14.21 26.66
C ALA A 373 -8.71 -14.49 27.87
N GLN A 374 -7.39 -14.30 27.76
CA GLN A 374 -6.45 -14.49 28.89
C GLN A 374 -6.76 -13.61 30.11
N ASN A 375 -7.32 -12.42 29.90
CA ASN A 375 -7.74 -11.53 30.98
C ASN A 375 -9.23 -11.65 31.32
N THR A 376 -9.88 -12.74 30.90
CA THR A 376 -11.23 -13.08 31.36
C THR A 376 -11.19 -13.96 32.59
N ASN A 377 -12.13 -13.72 33.49
CA ASN A 377 -12.50 -14.67 34.53
C ASN A 377 -13.82 -15.30 34.14
N ILE A 378 -13.80 -16.62 33.89
CA ILE A 378 -14.98 -17.36 33.48
C ILE A 378 -15.40 -18.27 34.62
N SER A 379 -16.67 -18.17 34.99
CA SER A 379 -17.28 -19.06 35.98
C SER A 379 -18.46 -19.78 35.37
N LEU A 380 -18.43 -21.12 35.41
CA LEU A 380 -19.60 -21.93 35.13
C LEU A 380 -20.51 -21.95 36.37
N VAL A 381 -21.72 -21.43 36.22
CA VAL A 381 -22.70 -21.32 37.33
C VAL A 381 -23.55 -22.57 37.41
N ARG A 382 -23.84 -23.20 36.27
CA ARG A 382 -24.78 -24.32 36.17
C ARG A 382 -24.52 -25.19 34.95
N ALA A 383 -24.72 -26.49 35.13
CA ALA A 383 -24.79 -27.49 34.07
C ALA A 383 -25.95 -28.43 34.40
N ASP A 384 -27.09 -28.28 33.71
CA ASP A 384 -28.31 -29.04 33.94
C ASP A 384 -28.65 -29.87 32.71
N VAL A 385 -29.01 -31.14 32.90
CA VAL A 385 -29.58 -31.97 31.84
C VAL A 385 -31.08 -31.68 31.74
N SER A 386 -31.58 -31.51 30.53
CA SER A 386 -33.00 -31.23 30.29
C SER A 386 -33.89 -32.38 30.78
N PRO A 387 -35.14 -32.12 31.21
CA PRO A 387 -36.03 -33.17 31.73
C PRO A 387 -36.33 -34.32 30.75
N ASP A 388 -36.24 -34.04 29.45
CA ASP A 388 -36.41 -35.02 28.37
C ASP A 388 -35.11 -35.80 28.05
N GLN A 389 -34.00 -35.50 28.75
CA GLN A 389 -32.69 -36.14 28.61
C GLN A 389 -32.10 -36.06 27.19
N THR A 390 -32.41 -35.00 26.46
CA THR A 390 -31.92 -34.79 25.09
C THR A 390 -30.87 -33.68 24.99
N SER A 391 -30.86 -32.74 25.95
CA SER A 391 -30.01 -31.56 25.91
C SER A 391 -29.28 -31.32 27.23
N LEU A 392 -28.11 -30.70 27.12
CA LEU A 392 -27.32 -30.18 28.24
C LEU A 392 -27.36 -28.66 28.20
N ILE A 393 -27.85 -28.03 29.27
CA ILE A 393 -27.95 -26.59 29.41
C ILE A 393 -26.84 -26.11 30.34
N LEU A 394 -25.93 -25.30 29.79
CA LEU A 394 -24.85 -24.67 30.53
C LEU A 394 -25.18 -23.19 30.73
N SER A 395 -24.91 -22.67 31.93
CA SER A 395 -24.90 -21.23 32.14
C SER A 395 -23.71 -20.78 32.97
N GLY A 396 -23.21 -19.60 32.64
CA GLY A 396 -22.00 -19.06 33.25
C GLY A 396 -21.91 -17.55 33.13
N LEU A 397 -20.81 -17.01 33.64
CA LEU A 397 -20.46 -15.60 33.58
C LEU A 397 -19.07 -15.48 32.97
N ILE A 398 -18.90 -14.50 32.10
CA ILE A 398 -17.60 -14.06 31.60
C ILE A 398 -17.39 -12.63 32.11
N THR A 399 -16.35 -12.42 32.91
CA THR A 399 -15.94 -11.09 33.37
C THR A 399 -14.65 -10.71 32.65
N ASN A 400 -14.67 -9.64 31.88
CA ASN A 400 -13.47 -9.11 31.24
C ASN A 400 -12.71 -8.21 32.22
N GLN A 401 -11.55 -8.67 32.70
CA GLN A 401 -10.65 -7.91 33.56
C GLN A 401 -9.54 -7.19 32.78
N GLY A 402 -9.51 -7.36 31.46
CA GLY A 402 -8.55 -6.73 30.57
C GLY A 402 -8.93 -5.30 30.17
N THR A 403 -8.10 -4.73 29.30
CA THR A 403 -8.28 -3.38 28.74
C THR A 403 -8.86 -3.38 27.33
N GLN A 404 -9.03 -4.56 26.71
CA GLN A 404 -9.60 -4.73 25.38
C GLN A 404 -10.92 -5.51 25.46
N ALA A 405 -11.87 -5.24 24.57
CA ALA A 405 -13.12 -5.98 24.50
C ALA A 405 -12.87 -7.45 24.13
N VAL A 406 -13.60 -8.37 24.76
CA VAL A 406 -13.52 -9.80 24.49
C VAL A 406 -14.68 -10.16 23.58
N VAL A 407 -14.39 -10.64 22.38
CA VAL A 407 -15.40 -11.18 21.48
C VAL A 407 -15.33 -12.69 21.54
N VAL A 408 -16.48 -13.31 21.83
CA VAL A 408 -16.59 -14.77 21.87
C VAL A 408 -17.50 -15.21 20.74
N THR A 409 -17.03 -16.17 19.97
CA THR A 409 -17.63 -16.70 18.76
C THR A 409 -18.02 -18.16 18.96
N VAL A 410 -18.61 -18.76 17.93
CA VAL A 410 -18.94 -20.20 17.95
C VAL A 410 -17.69 -21.08 18.03
N ALA A 411 -16.54 -20.63 17.48
CA ALA A 411 -15.29 -21.39 17.52
C ALA A 411 -14.66 -21.43 18.91
N ASP A 412 -15.01 -20.46 19.76
CA ASP A 412 -14.48 -20.31 21.11
C ASP A 412 -15.22 -21.19 22.12
N VAL A 413 -16.30 -21.86 21.73
CA VAL A 413 -17.04 -22.79 22.60
C VAL A 413 -17.04 -24.20 22.03
N SER A 414 -16.79 -25.18 22.89
CA SER A 414 -16.79 -26.58 22.48
C SER A 414 -17.15 -27.48 23.64
N LEU A 415 -17.80 -28.60 23.34
CA LEU A 415 -18.09 -29.67 24.29
C LEU A 415 -17.51 -30.96 23.74
N THR A 416 -16.55 -31.55 24.44
CA THR A 416 -15.85 -32.77 24.02
C THR A 416 -16.05 -33.91 25.02
N THR A 417 -16.18 -35.14 24.52
CA THR A 417 -16.20 -36.35 25.36
C THR A 417 -14.80 -36.96 25.50
N GLN A 418 -14.64 -37.96 26.36
CA GLN A 418 -13.32 -38.53 26.66
C GLN A 418 -12.69 -39.23 25.43
N ASP A 419 -13.53 -39.70 24.52
CA ASP A 419 -13.16 -40.24 23.22
C ASP A 419 -12.66 -39.19 22.20
N GLY A 420 -12.73 -37.90 22.55
CA GLY A 420 -12.35 -36.77 21.70
C GLY A 420 -13.46 -36.30 20.75
N SER A 421 -14.66 -36.85 20.83
CA SER A 421 -15.78 -36.44 19.98
C SER A 421 -16.34 -35.08 20.40
N GLU A 422 -16.52 -34.16 19.45
CA GLU A 422 -17.17 -32.87 19.67
C GLU A 422 -18.70 -32.95 19.54
N TRP A 423 -19.39 -32.26 20.44
CA TRP A 423 -20.85 -32.25 20.54
C TRP A 423 -21.47 -30.97 20.00
N VAL A 424 -22.61 -31.13 19.34
CA VAL A 424 -23.27 -30.05 18.60
C VAL A 424 -23.93 -29.06 19.56
N LEU A 425 -23.57 -27.78 19.39
CA LEU A 425 -24.28 -26.66 20.00
C LEU A 425 -25.63 -26.45 19.30
N GLN A 426 -26.71 -26.50 20.07
CA GLN A 426 -28.08 -26.30 19.60
C GLN A 426 -28.52 -24.84 19.68
N SER A 427 -28.12 -24.11 20.73
CA SER A 427 -28.46 -22.69 20.89
C SER A 427 -27.52 -21.97 21.86
N THR A 428 -27.46 -20.65 21.72
CA THR A 428 -26.74 -19.74 22.63
C THR A 428 -27.60 -18.52 22.95
N ASN A 429 -27.43 -17.96 24.14
CA ASN A 429 -27.98 -16.66 24.52
C ASN A 429 -27.01 -15.92 25.47
N PRO A 430 -26.54 -14.71 25.13
CA PRO A 430 -26.66 -14.03 23.84
C PRO A 430 -26.27 -14.82 22.57
N ALA A 431 -26.77 -14.34 21.43
CA ALA A 431 -26.39 -14.87 20.12
C ALA A 431 -24.94 -14.53 19.79
N PHE A 432 -24.24 -15.42 19.09
CA PHE A 432 -22.89 -15.13 18.61
C PHE A 432 -22.91 -14.12 17.45
N PRO A 433 -21.83 -13.30 17.30
CA PRO A 433 -20.81 -13.07 18.32
C PRO A 433 -21.37 -12.20 19.46
N TRP A 434 -20.90 -12.45 20.69
CA TRP A 434 -21.17 -11.59 21.85
C TRP A 434 -19.89 -10.95 22.36
N THR A 435 -20.02 -9.69 22.77
CA THR A 435 -18.90 -8.87 23.19
C THR A 435 -19.00 -8.58 24.69
N THR A 436 -17.89 -8.76 25.40
CA THR A 436 -17.72 -8.36 26.79
C THR A 436 -16.72 -7.21 26.84
N GLU A 437 -17.23 -5.98 26.98
CA GLU A 437 -16.40 -4.77 27.10
C GLU A 437 -15.48 -4.80 28.35
N PRO A 438 -14.38 -4.04 28.37
CA PRO A 438 -13.49 -3.94 29.53
C PRO A 438 -14.25 -3.64 30.83
N GLY A 439 -13.99 -4.44 31.88
CA GLY A 439 -14.64 -4.32 33.19
C GLY A 439 -16.10 -4.77 33.25
N GLN A 440 -16.67 -5.25 32.14
CA GLN A 440 -18.04 -5.78 32.12
C GLN A 440 -18.09 -7.27 32.47
N THR A 441 -19.28 -7.69 32.90
CA THR A 441 -19.62 -9.11 33.07
C THR A 441 -20.84 -9.44 32.24
N VAL A 442 -20.72 -10.44 31.38
CA VAL A 442 -21.81 -10.95 30.54
C VAL A 442 -22.20 -12.33 31.04
N GLN A 443 -23.51 -12.55 31.19
CA GLN A 443 -24.05 -13.88 31.48
C GLN A 443 -24.32 -14.63 30.18
N PHE A 444 -24.00 -15.92 30.19
CA PHE A 444 -24.24 -16.80 29.07
C PHE A 444 -25.12 -18.01 29.38
N PHE A 445 -25.81 -18.46 28.34
CA PHE A 445 -26.53 -19.73 28.28
C PHE A 445 -26.17 -20.46 26.98
N LEU A 446 -25.75 -21.71 27.08
CA LEU A 446 -25.45 -22.57 25.94
C LEU A 446 -26.25 -23.86 26.07
N THR A 447 -26.86 -24.32 24.99
CA THR A 447 -27.55 -25.61 24.95
C THR A 447 -26.83 -26.51 23.97
N TYR A 448 -26.32 -27.64 24.45
CA TYR A 448 -25.74 -28.70 23.64
C TYR A 448 -26.68 -29.89 23.55
N GLN A 449 -26.51 -30.73 22.52
CA GLN A 449 -27.04 -32.08 22.57
C GLN A 449 -26.40 -32.87 23.72
N LEU A 450 -27.19 -33.65 24.47
CA LEU A 450 -26.69 -34.44 25.59
C LEU A 450 -25.76 -35.58 25.11
N PRO A 451 -24.50 -35.65 25.58
CA PRO A 451 -23.61 -36.76 25.28
C PRO A 451 -24.11 -38.12 25.86
N PRO A 452 -23.71 -39.27 25.26
CA PRO A 452 -24.01 -40.59 25.80
C PRO A 452 -23.16 -40.89 27.03
N GLU A 453 -21.99 -40.26 27.16
CA GLU A 453 -21.07 -40.42 28.27
C GLU A 453 -21.54 -39.67 29.52
N SER A 454 -21.12 -40.15 30.69
CA SER A 454 -21.41 -39.51 31.99
C SER A 454 -20.51 -38.30 32.29
N THR A 455 -19.50 -38.05 31.45
CA THR A 455 -18.51 -37.00 31.59
C THR A 455 -18.26 -36.29 30.27
N ALA A 456 -18.01 -34.99 30.31
CA ALA A 456 -17.61 -34.20 29.14
C ALA A 456 -16.74 -33.02 29.58
N VAL A 457 -15.90 -32.50 28.69
CA VAL A 457 -15.13 -31.28 28.90
C VAL A 457 -15.79 -30.16 28.11
N PHE A 458 -16.28 -29.15 28.82
CA PHE A 458 -16.74 -27.92 28.20
C PHE A 458 -15.61 -26.91 28.19
N ARG A 459 -15.30 -26.36 27.01
CA ARG A 459 -14.34 -25.27 26.86
C ARG A 459 -15.07 -24.02 26.37
N VAL A 460 -14.73 -22.89 26.98
CA VAL A 460 -15.10 -21.56 26.52
C VAL A 460 -13.86 -20.67 26.57
N LEU A 461 -13.52 -20.08 25.44
CA LEU A 461 -12.25 -19.40 25.21
C LEU A 461 -11.07 -20.30 25.63
N ASN A 462 -10.23 -19.83 26.54
CA ASN A 462 -9.06 -20.51 27.08
C ASN A 462 -9.34 -21.32 28.35
N GLN A 463 -10.60 -21.44 28.80
CA GLN A 463 -10.95 -22.11 30.06
C GLN A 463 -11.74 -23.40 29.83
N GLU A 464 -11.32 -24.46 30.50
CA GLU A 464 -11.92 -25.79 30.45
C GLU A 464 -12.62 -26.14 31.77
N PHE A 465 -13.76 -26.81 31.66
CA PHE A 465 -14.57 -27.28 32.77
C PHE A 465 -14.88 -28.76 32.57
N LEU A 466 -14.44 -29.61 33.49
CA LEU A 466 -14.86 -31.00 33.54
C LEU A 466 -16.30 -31.08 34.09
N LEU A 467 -17.19 -31.63 33.28
CA LEU A 467 -18.56 -31.94 33.63
C LEU A 467 -18.64 -33.43 34.00
N GLU A 468 -19.22 -33.71 35.16
CA GLU A 468 -19.44 -35.07 35.66
C GLU A 468 -20.91 -35.29 36.00
N GLY A 469 -21.34 -36.55 36.06
CA GLY A 469 -22.70 -36.90 36.50
C GLY A 469 -23.79 -36.48 35.51
N LEU A 470 -23.49 -36.51 34.20
CA LEU A 470 -24.48 -36.21 33.16
C LEU A 470 -25.58 -37.28 33.02
N ARG A 471 -25.51 -38.38 33.79
CA ARG A 471 -26.46 -39.49 33.84
C ARG A 471 -26.59 -40.10 35.22
#